data_AF-A0A497PYG7-F1
#
_entry.id   AF-A0A497PYG7-F1
#
_cell.length_a   1.000
_cell.length_b   1.000
_cell.length_c   1.000
_cell.angle_alpha   90.00
_cell.angle_beta   90.00
_cell.angle_gamma   90.00
#
_symmetry.space_group_name_H-M   'P 1'
#
loop_
_entity.id
_entity.type
_entity.pdbx_description
1 polymer ?
#
loop_
_entity_poly.entity_id
_entity_poly.type
_entity_poly.pdbx_seq_one_letter_code
_entity_poly.pdbx_strand_id
1 'polypeptide(L)'
;ALEVEGPAFIHAHSPCPRGWRSDTSKSIELSKLAVETGIHPLYEVFDGTEYVMSGPSKRLKELTPVDEYFKTQGQFKHLFTPQWEGFRKKIQEQILEDWHLLRKKCGLE
;
A
#
# COMPACT_ATOMS: atom_id res chain seq x y z
N ALA A 1 -3.32 -3.62 19.97
CA ALA A 1 -4.76 -3.75 19.61
C ALA A 1 -5.55 -4.46 20.69
N LEU A 2 -5.23 -5.72 21.03
CA LEU A 2 -5.96 -6.47 22.07
C LEU A 2 -5.79 -5.89 23.49
N GLU A 3 -4.70 -5.16 23.72
CA GLU A 3 -4.37 -4.52 25.01
C GLU A 3 -4.88 -3.08 25.14
N VAL A 4 -5.48 -2.53 24.09
CA VAL A 4 -5.96 -1.14 24.11
C VAL A 4 -7.27 -1.08 24.88
N GLU A 5 -7.38 -0.16 25.84
CA GLU A 5 -8.62 0.09 26.56
C GLU A 5 -9.55 0.95 25.69
N GLY A 6 -10.31 0.29 24.80
CA GLY A 6 -11.24 0.97 23.90
C GLY A 6 -11.43 0.23 22.57
N PRO A 7 -12.16 0.84 21.62
CA PRO A 7 -12.30 0.27 20.28
C PRO A 7 -10.95 0.27 19.56
N ALA A 8 -10.61 -0.85 18.94
CA ALA A 8 -9.44 -0.99 18.09
C ALA A 8 -9.84 -1.49 16.71
N PHE A 9 -9.14 -1.02 15.67
CA PHE A 9 -9.33 -1.44 14.29
C PHE A 9 -7.99 -1.87 13.69
N ILE A 10 -8.00 -2.98 12.93
CA ILE A 10 -6.85 -3.47 12.17
C ILE A 10 -7.27 -3.63 10.72
N HIS A 11 -6.58 -2.90 9.83
CA HIS A 11 -6.71 -3.10 8.39
C HIS A 11 -5.60 -4.02 7.88
N ALA A 12 -5.91 -5.30 7.70
CA ALA A 12 -4.94 -6.29 7.24
C ALA A 12 -5.04 -6.51 5.72
N HIS A 13 -3.94 -6.27 5.00
CA HIS A 13 -3.83 -6.62 3.58
C HIS A 13 -3.70 -8.13 3.42
N SER A 14 -4.63 -8.74 2.68
CA SER A 14 -4.69 -10.18 2.47
C SER A 14 -4.78 -10.50 0.98
N PRO A 15 -3.68 -10.94 0.35
CA PRO A 15 -3.70 -11.39 -1.03
C PRO A 15 -4.71 -12.50 -1.27
N CYS A 16 -5.53 -12.34 -2.31
CA CYS A 16 -6.50 -13.34 -2.74
C CYS A 16 -6.12 -13.84 -4.14
N PRO A 17 -5.30 -14.90 -4.27
CA PRO A 17 -4.82 -15.37 -5.57
C PRO A 17 -5.95 -15.65 -6.56
N ARG A 18 -7.05 -16.23 -6.10
CA ARG A 18 -8.22 -16.51 -6.95
C ARG A 18 -8.86 -15.23 -7.48
N GLY A 19 -9.13 -14.27 -6.58
CA GLY A 19 -9.79 -13.02 -6.93
C GLY A 19 -8.92 -12.14 -7.82
N TRP A 20 -7.64 -12.01 -7.44
CA TRP A 20 -6.69 -11.10 -8.08
C TRP A 20 -6.02 -11.72 -9.31
N ARG A 21 -6.20 -13.04 -9.50
CA ARG A 21 -5.57 -13.84 -10.56
C ARG A 21 -4.03 -13.70 -10.51
N SER A 22 -3.48 -13.83 -9.31
CA SER A 22 -2.03 -13.86 -9.05
C SER A 22 -1.55 -15.29 -8.79
N ASP A 23 -0.24 -15.51 -8.86
CA ASP A 23 0.37 -16.80 -8.54
C ASP A 23 0.20 -17.13 -7.05
N THR A 24 -0.33 -18.32 -6.74
CA THR A 24 -0.59 -18.79 -5.38
C THR A 24 0.68 -18.88 -4.53
N SER A 25 1.83 -19.14 -5.15
CA SER A 25 3.14 -19.21 -4.48
C SER A 25 3.72 -17.83 -4.11
N LYS A 26 3.13 -16.75 -4.64
CA LYS A 26 3.69 -15.39 -4.58
C LYS A 26 2.98 -14.46 -3.59
N SER A 27 2.06 -14.97 -2.78
CA SER A 27 1.26 -14.16 -1.85
C SER A 27 2.12 -13.30 -0.91
N ILE A 28 3.21 -13.85 -0.36
CA ILE A 28 4.11 -13.09 0.54
C ILE A 28 4.88 -11.98 -0.21
N GLU A 29 5.34 -12.27 -1.43
CA GLU A 29 6.01 -11.28 -2.28
C GLU A 29 5.05 -10.14 -2.62
N LEU A 30 3.80 -10.48 -2.92
CA LEU A 30 2.77 -9.51 -3.27
C LEU A 30 2.37 -8.61 -2.10
N SER A 31 2.31 -9.15 -0.86
CA SER A 31 2.12 -8.34 0.34
C SER A 31 3.28 -7.38 0.60
N LYS A 32 4.54 -7.80 0.38
CA LYS A 32 5.70 -6.90 0.48
C LYS A 32 5.63 -5.79 -0.55
N LEU A 33 5.31 -6.15 -1.79
CA LEU A 33 5.19 -5.20 -2.89
C LEU A 33 4.08 -4.17 -2.66
N ALA A 34 2.98 -4.54 -2.00
CA ALA A 34 1.94 -3.60 -1.60
C ALA A 34 2.47 -2.51 -0.64
N VAL A 35 3.41 -2.86 0.25
CA VAL A 35 4.08 -1.90 1.15
C VAL A 35 5.10 -1.05 0.38
N GLU A 36 5.93 -1.68 -0.45
CA GLU A 36 6.99 -1.03 -1.24
C GLU A 36 6.45 -0.02 -2.26
N THR A 37 5.29 -0.32 -2.85
CA THR A 37 4.59 0.59 -3.78
C THR A 37 3.74 1.65 -3.11
N GLY A 38 3.59 1.62 -1.77
CA GLY A 38 2.72 2.55 -1.05
C GLY A 38 1.22 2.28 -1.19
N ILE A 39 0.81 1.17 -1.80
CA ILE A 39 -0.61 0.74 -1.85
C ILE A 39 -1.15 0.44 -0.45
N HIS A 40 -0.32 -0.15 0.42
CA HIS A 40 -0.68 -0.49 1.79
C HIS A 40 0.45 -0.09 2.76
N PRO A 41 0.62 1.22 3.05
CA PRO A 41 1.64 1.66 3.99
C PRO A 41 1.31 1.16 5.40
N LEU A 42 2.34 0.85 6.17
CA LEU A 42 2.21 0.33 7.53
C LEU A 42 2.43 1.45 8.54
N TYR A 43 1.39 1.77 9.30
CA TYR A 43 1.39 2.77 10.34
C TYR A 43 0.32 2.46 11.37
N GLU A 44 0.45 3.09 12.53
CA GLU A 44 -0.49 3.03 13.64
C GLU A 44 -1.02 4.44 13.91
N VAL A 45 -2.27 4.53 14.36
CA VAL A 45 -2.89 5.78 14.79
C VAL A 45 -3.46 5.58 16.19
N PHE A 46 -2.99 6.38 17.14
CA PHE A 46 -3.48 6.38 18.52
C PHE A 46 -4.40 7.57 18.73
N ASP A 47 -5.60 7.30 19.26
CA ASP A 47 -6.65 8.28 19.58
C ASP A 47 -6.95 9.30 18.46
N GLY A 48 -6.77 8.86 17.20
CA GLY A 48 -7.00 9.68 16.00
C GLY A 48 -5.98 10.81 15.76
N THR A 49 -5.00 11.00 16.65
CA THR A 49 -4.13 12.18 16.64
C THR A 49 -2.64 11.85 16.51
N GLU A 50 -2.16 10.78 17.11
CA GLU A 50 -0.76 10.37 17.05
C GLU A 50 -0.58 9.34 15.93
N TYR A 51 0.31 9.61 14.99
CA TYR A 51 0.61 8.74 13.85
C TYR A 51 2.03 8.20 13.96
N VAL A 52 2.18 6.89 13.92
CA VAL A 52 3.48 6.21 14.03
C VAL A 52 3.67 5.29 12.83
N MET A 53 4.60 5.63 11.94
CA MET A 53 4.93 4.77 10.80
C MET A 53 5.77 3.57 11.24
N SER A 54 5.33 2.37 10.86
CA SER A 54 6.02 1.12 11.22
C SER A 54 7.33 0.94 10.45
N GLY A 55 8.23 0.13 11.01
CA GLY A 55 9.58 -0.09 10.49
C GLY A 55 9.70 -0.38 8.98
N PRO A 56 8.92 -1.32 8.40
CA PRO A 56 9.00 -1.63 6.96
C PRO A 56 8.74 -0.42 6.06
N SER A 57 7.67 0.33 6.32
CA SER A 57 7.36 1.55 5.56
C SER A 57 8.35 2.67 5.87
N LYS A 58 8.71 2.88 7.14
CA LYS A 58 9.63 3.95 7.57
C LYS A 58 11.02 3.86 6.90
N ARG A 59 11.47 2.66 6.55
CA ARG A 59 12.78 2.43 5.90
C ARG A 59 12.78 2.67 4.38
N LEU A 60 11.61 2.83 3.76
CA LEU A 60 11.52 3.14 2.33
C LEU A 60 12.04 4.55 2.09
N LYS A 61 13.04 4.67 1.20
CA LYS A 61 13.57 5.96 0.74
C LYS A 61 12.74 6.52 -0.41
N GLU A 62 12.25 5.63 -1.26
CA GLU A 62 11.42 5.91 -2.42
C GLU A 62 10.41 4.76 -2.58
N LEU A 63 9.28 5.05 -3.21
CA LEU A 63 8.28 4.03 -3.51
C LEU A 63 8.61 3.33 -4.82
N THR A 64 8.41 2.02 -4.86
CA THR A 64 8.39 1.28 -6.12
C THR A 64 7.21 1.75 -6.98
N PRO A 65 7.36 1.87 -8.31
CA PRO A 65 6.23 2.21 -9.17
C PRO A 65 5.06 1.23 -8.99
N VAL A 66 3.84 1.75 -8.89
CA VAL A 66 2.61 0.97 -8.66
C VAL A 66 2.36 -0.06 -9.76
N ASP A 67 2.88 0.20 -10.97
CA ASP A 67 2.83 -0.73 -12.08
C ASP A 67 3.46 -2.09 -11.75
N GLU A 68 4.51 -2.13 -10.92
CA GLU A 68 5.12 -3.40 -10.49
C GLU A 68 4.12 -4.22 -9.68
N TYR A 69 3.32 -3.59 -8.80
CA TYR A 69 2.23 -4.26 -8.10
C TYR A 69 1.13 -4.72 -9.06
N PHE A 70 0.74 -3.90 -10.03
CA PHE A 70 -0.33 -4.24 -10.98
C PHE A 70 0.03 -5.37 -11.94
N LYS A 71 1.27 -5.44 -12.42
CA LYS A 71 1.75 -6.48 -13.35
C LYS A 71 1.61 -7.89 -12.76
N THR A 72 1.68 -8.03 -11.45
CA THR A 72 1.59 -9.34 -10.77
C THR A 72 0.16 -9.91 -10.68
N GLN A 73 -0.86 -9.13 -11.03
CA GLN A 73 -2.27 -9.47 -10.79
C GLN A 73 -3.09 -9.39 -12.07
N GLY A 74 -3.73 -10.50 -12.44
CA GLY A 74 -4.56 -10.55 -13.63
C GLY A 74 -5.78 -9.61 -13.61
N GLN A 75 -6.25 -9.18 -12.42
CA GLN A 75 -7.36 -8.22 -12.31
C GLN A 75 -7.03 -6.84 -12.92
N PHE A 76 -5.75 -6.46 -12.98
CA PHE A 76 -5.30 -5.16 -13.50
C PHE A 76 -4.83 -5.19 -14.96
N LYS A 77 -4.91 -6.35 -15.64
CA LYS A 77 -4.44 -6.48 -17.04
C LYS A 77 -5.00 -5.42 -17.99
N HIS A 78 -6.27 -5.07 -17.82
CA HIS A 78 -6.93 -4.07 -18.67
C HIS A 78 -6.32 -2.67 -18.52
N LEU A 79 -5.68 -2.34 -17.39
CA LEU A 79 -5.07 -1.03 -17.17
C LEU A 79 -3.82 -0.78 -18.04
N PHE A 80 -3.27 -1.81 -18.67
CA PHE A 80 -2.07 -1.70 -19.52
C PHE A 80 -2.38 -1.42 -21.00
N THR A 81 -3.65 -1.18 -21.35
CA THR A 81 -4.00 -0.70 -22.69
C THR A 81 -3.87 0.83 -22.79
N PRO A 82 -3.60 1.41 -23.98
CA PRO A 82 -3.30 2.85 -24.14
C PRO A 82 -4.31 3.80 -23.50
N GLN A 83 -5.61 3.47 -23.54
CA GLN A 83 -6.66 4.32 -22.97
C GLN A 83 -6.59 4.50 -21.45
N TRP A 84 -5.88 3.62 -20.73
CA TRP A 84 -5.76 3.67 -19.27
C TRP A 84 -4.40 4.20 -18.78
N GLU A 85 -3.50 4.57 -19.69
CA GLU A 85 -2.17 5.08 -19.29
C GLU A 85 -2.28 6.32 -18.40
N GLY A 86 -3.14 7.27 -18.75
CA GLY A 86 -3.38 8.47 -17.93
C GLY A 86 -3.98 8.14 -16.57
N PHE A 87 -4.77 7.07 -16.45
CA PHE A 87 -5.33 6.64 -15.18
C PHE A 87 -4.27 6.00 -14.27
N ARG A 88 -3.37 5.17 -14.82
CA ARG A 88 -2.25 4.61 -14.05
C ARG A 88 -1.31 5.70 -13.53
N LYS A 89 -1.03 6.74 -14.32
CA LYS A 89 -0.24 7.91 -13.88
C LYS A 89 -0.92 8.62 -12.71
N LYS A 90 -2.22 8.88 -12.78
CA LYS A 90 -2.98 9.48 -11.68
C LYS A 90 -2.97 8.65 -10.40
N ILE A 91 -3.06 7.33 -10.50
CA ILE A 91 -2.93 6.45 -9.33
C ILE A 91 -1.54 6.61 -8.69
N GLN A 92 -0.48 6.61 -9.51
CA GLN A 92 0.89 6.79 -9.01
C GLN A 92 1.06 8.15 -8.31
N GLU A 93 0.50 9.23 -8.89
CA GLU A 93 0.51 10.57 -8.31
C GLU A 93 -0.23 10.60 -6.96
N GLN A 94 -1.43 10.02 -6.87
CA GLN A 94 -2.20 9.96 -5.62
C GLN A 94 -1.45 9.19 -4.53
N ILE A 95 -0.84 8.06 -4.87
CA ILE A 95 -0.03 7.27 -3.92
C ILE A 95 1.12 8.11 -3.37
N LEU A 96 1.79 8.90 -4.21
CA LEU A 96 2.87 9.79 -3.76
C LEU A 96 2.35 10.89 -2.84
N GLU A 97 1.23 11.54 -3.19
CA GLU A 97 0.59 12.55 -2.36
C GLU A 97 0.20 12.00 -0.97
N ASP A 98 -0.46 10.85 -0.93
CA ASP A 98 -0.88 10.18 0.30
C ASP A 98 0.33 9.76 1.14
N TRP A 99 1.40 9.29 0.49
CA TRP A 99 2.65 8.91 1.15
C TRP A 99 3.33 10.09 1.83
N HIS A 100 3.47 11.23 1.14
CA HIS A 100 4.03 12.45 1.72
C HIS A 100 3.17 12.98 2.87
N LEU A 101 1.85 12.99 2.71
CA LEU A 101 0.94 13.38 3.78
C LEU A 101 1.11 12.49 5.02
N LEU A 102 1.17 11.17 4.84
CA LEU A 102 1.37 10.23 5.93
C LEU A 102 2.73 10.44 6.62
N ARG A 103 3.81 10.62 5.85
CA ARG A 103 5.15 10.89 6.39
C ARG A 103 5.19 12.17 7.22
N LYS A 104 4.55 13.24 6.74
CA LYS A 104 4.39 14.48 7.50
C LYS A 104 3.62 14.27 8.80
N LYS A 105 2.51 13.52 8.76
CA LYS A 105 1.74 13.17 9.98
C LYS A 105 2.58 12.38 10.99
N CYS A 106 3.49 11.54 10.51
CA CYS A 106 4.40 10.76 11.34
C CYS A 106 5.68 11.52 11.77
N GLY A 107 5.81 12.81 11.43
CA GLY A 107 6.99 13.63 11.75
C GLY A 107 8.28 13.17 11.07
N LEU A 108 8.19 12.56 9.87
CA LEU A 108 9.33 12.05 9.11
C LEU A 108 9.78 12.96 7.96
N GLU A 109 9.08 14.08 7.76
CA GLU A 109 9.34 15.15 6.79
C GLU A 109 9.06 16.51 7.42
#